data_AF-A0A3Q9IP32-F1
#
_entry.id   AF-A0A3Q9IP32-F1
#
_cell.length_a   1.000
_cell.length_b   1.000
_cell.length_c   1.000
_cell.angle_alpha   90.00
_cell.angle_beta   90.00
_cell.angle_gamma   90.00
#
_symmetry.space_group_name_H-M   'P 1'
#
loop_
_entity.id
_entity.type
_entity.pdbx_description
1 polymer ?
#
loop_
_entity_poly.entity_id
_entity_poly.type
_entity_poly.pdbx_seq_one_letter_code
_entity_poly.pdbx_strand_id
1 'polypeptide(L)'
;MHVERYCIILIFLLFYTNIARSQKQRTEISINFRTNSIVIDSTYSDNAARMRGIITTLQNIKQDSTVNIVEVSFCGAASPEGSYELNRKLARGRLTSLEKFVRRDINIPDSIITRNDSYIPWDYLKSQVENSDLQNKDEIIFILEEEARLVDYHHTGTNIDNRIVKLKQLDNGKVWQQMNKLFFGQMRNAYVVIITYKKKMSPVQEPGNLPDTTIVEPEPVVDIVEVVPDTVMTVEPITPEAEEWTHHLHLKTNALGWGLATANVAVEVDLAKHWSFTFPVYYSTWNYFKSSIKFRTFAIQPEFRYWLSMHNDGLFAGAHLGLMYYNFAINGDYRYQDHNRRSPAIGGGVSVGYRLPISRNNRWRMEFSLGAGVYSLHYDKFHNTPRTKDGLLVESVKKTYWGIDQAAVSFSYAFDLKRKGGR
;
A
#
# COMPACT_ATOMS: atom_id res chain seq x y z
N MET A 1 -30.14 2.14 36.37
CA MET A 1 -30.21 2.22 34.89
C MET A 1 -29.13 1.33 34.32
N HIS A 2 -29.46 0.06 34.10
CA HIS A 2 -28.60 -0.94 33.46
C HIS A 2 -29.38 -1.44 32.25
N VAL A 3 -28.81 -1.31 31.05
CA VAL A 3 -29.34 -1.97 29.86
C VAL A 3 -28.40 -3.13 29.56
N GLU A 4 -28.92 -4.33 29.72
CA GLU A 4 -28.21 -5.59 29.58
C GLU A 4 -27.95 -5.99 28.11
N ARG A 5 -26.82 -6.69 27.94
CA ARG A 5 -26.39 -7.49 26.78
C ARG A 5 -27.35 -8.66 26.55
N TYR A 6 -27.66 -9.00 25.30
CA TYR A 6 -27.96 -10.39 24.92
C TYR A 6 -27.46 -10.73 23.50
N CYS A 7 -26.66 -11.81 23.46
CA CYS A 7 -26.27 -12.57 22.28
C CYS A 7 -27.25 -13.74 22.05
N ILE A 8 -27.50 -14.05 20.77
CA ILE A 8 -27.80 -15.37 20.16
C ILE A 8 -29.07 -16.11 20.64
N ILE A 9 -29.95 -16.52 19.70
CA ILE A 9 -30.53 -17.88 19.62
C ILE A 9 -31.18 -18.18 18.25
N LEU A 10 -30.84 -19.40 17.80
CA LEU A 10 -31.42 -20.37 16.87
C LEU A 10 -32.83 -20.18 16.25
N ILE A 11 -32.92 -20.65 15.01
CA ILE A 11 -34.11 -20.93 14.18
C ILE A 11 -34.73 -22.28 14.59
N PHE A 12 -36.05 -22.38 14.78
CA PHE A 12 -36.89 -23.51 14.31
C PHE A 12 -38.39 -23.13 14.20
N LEU A 13 -39.02 -23.78 13.22
CA LEU A 13 -40.37 -23.63 12.64
C LEU A 13 -41.57 -23.79 13.61
N LEU A 14 -42.70 -23.09 13.32
CA LEU A 14 -43.96 -23.60 12.71
C LEU A 14 -45.25 -22.89 13.22
N PHE A 15 -46.24 -22.85 12.32
CA PHE A 15 -47.68 -22.59 12.46
C PHE A 15 -48.26 -21.17 12.23
N TYR A 16 -48.98 -21.12 11.10
CA TYR A 16 -50.05 -20.21 10.69
C TYR A 16 -50.80 -19.52 11.85
N THR A 17 -50.60 -18.21 11.96
CA THR A 17 -51.67 -17.26 12.27
C THR A 17 -51.43 -15.99 11.46
N ASN A 18 -52.40 -15.61 10.62
CA ASN A 18 -52.43 -14.32 9.95
C ASN A 18 -52.70 -13.24 10.99
N ILE A 19 -51.65 -12.73 11.63
CA ILE A 19 -51.71 -11.48 12.40
C ILE A 19 -50.88 -10.46 11.65
N ALA A 20 -51.58 -9.55 10.95
CA ALA A 20 -50.99 -8.41 10.27
C ALA A 20 -50.41 -7.41 11.29
N ARG A 21 -49.20 -7.71 11.79
CA ARG A 21 -48.37 -6.81 12.60
C ARG A 21 -47.68 -5.78 11.70
N SER A 22 -47.69 -4.51 12.12
CA SER A 22 -46.76 -3.49 11.64
C SER A 22 -45.34 -3.95 11.98
N GLN A 23 -44.49 -4.21 10.99
CA GLN A 23 -43.20 -4.90 11.20
C GLN A 23 -42.03 -3.95 10.90
N LYS A 24 -41.22 -3.67 11.93
CA LYS A 24 -39.86 -3.13 11.75
C LYS A 24 -38.96 -4.27 11.29
N GLN A 25 -38.20 -4.07 10.22
CA GLN A 25 -37.24 -5.05 9.72
C GLN A 25 -35.82 -4.49 9.82
N ARG A 26 -34.91 -5.26 10.40
CA ARG A 26 -33.48 -4.95 10.51
C ARG A 26 -32.72 -5.80 9.49
N THR A 27 -32.08 -5.16 8.52
CA THR A 27 -31.18 -5.82 7.56
C THR A 27 -29.75 -5.38 7.84
N GLU A 28 -28.85 -6.34 8.07
CA GLU A 28 -27.43 -6.10 8.33
C GLU A 28 -26.60 -6.80 7.27
N ILE A 29 -25.71 -6.06 6.60
CA ILE A 29 -24.82 -6.61 5.60
C ILE A 29 -23.41 -6.05 5.82
N SER A 30 -22.43 -6.95 5.95
CA SER A 30 -21.03 -6.60 6.11
C SER A 30 -20.22 -6.79 4.83
N ILE A 31 -19.23 -5.94 4.63
CA ILE A 31 -18.20 -5.99 3.58
C ILE A 31 -16.84 -6.19 4.24
N ASN A 32 -16.08 -7.16 3.74
CA ASN A 32 -14.75 -7.49 4.24
C ASN A 32 -13.68 -6.66 3.53
N PHE A 33 -12.60 -6.34 4.23
CA PHE A 33 -11.48 -5.57 3.71
C PHE A 33 -10.19 -6.36 3.85
N ARG A 34 -9.31 -6.24 2.84
CA ARG A 34 -7.95 -6.75 2.95
C ARG A 34 -7.20 -6.03 4.07
N THR A 35 -6.15 -6.68 4.55
CA THR A 35 -5.19 -6.10 5.48
C THR A 35 -4.72 -4.73 4.98
N ASN A 36 -4.74 -3.74 5.88
CA ASN A 36 -4.34 -2.36 5.59
C ASN A 36 -5.05 -1.68 4.40
N SER A 37 -6.28 -2.09 4.08
CA SER A 37 -7.06 -1.48 3.00
C SER A 37 -8.34 -0.83 3.53
N ILE A 38 -8.70 0.29 2.90
CA ILE A 38 -10.01 0.95 2.99
C ILE A 38 -10.82 0.79 1.68
N VAL A 39 -10.24 0.17 0.67
CA VAL A 39 -10.86 -0.01 -0.65
C VAL A 39 -11.72 -1.27 -0.66
N ILE A 40 -12.97 -1.13 -1.10
CA ILE A 40 -13.87 -2.26 -1.33
C ILE A 40 -13.36 -3.03 -2.55
N ASP A 41 -12.95 -4.28 -2.33
CA ASP A 41 -12.51 -5.20 -3.37
C ASP A 41 -13.58 -6.30 -3.54
N SER A 42 -14.27 -6.31 -4.69
CA SER A 42 -15.30 -7.31 -4.99
C SER A 42 -14.77 -8.74 -5.08
N THR A 43 -13.47 -8.91 -5.34
CA THR A 43 -12.82 -10.22 -5.48
C THR A 43 -12.35 -10.82 -4.15
N TYR A 44 -12.45 -10.07 -3.06
CA TYR A 44 -12.00 -10.51 -1.75
C TYR A 44 -13.12 -11.16 -0.93
N SER A 45 -12.89 -12.39 -0.44
CA SER A 45 -13.90 -13.13 0.33
C SER A 45 -15.22 -13.19 -0.46
N ASP A 46 -16.37 -13.05 0.20
CA ASP A 46 -17.69 -13.09 -0.45
C ASP A 46 -18.22 -11.70 -0.80
N ASN A 47 -17.32 -10.71 -0.97
CA ASN A 47 -17.73 -9.32 -1.18
C ASN A 47 -18.61 -9.13 -2.40
N ALA A 48 -18.35 -9.83 -3.52
CA ALA A 48 -19.23 -9.76 -4.69
C ALA A 48 -20.69 -10.16 -4.38
N ALA A 49 -20.91 -11.15 -3.51
CA ALA A 49 -22.25 -11.57 -3.10
C ALA A 49 -22.86 -10.56 -2.11
N ARG A 50 -22.07 -10.07 -1.15
CA ARG A 50 -22.51 -9.09 -0.14
C ARG A 50 -22.86 -7.74 -0.77
N MET A 51 -22.08 -7.28 -1.74
CA MET A 51 -22.36 -6.06 -2.52
C MET A 51 -23.67 -6.22 -3.31
N ARG A 52 -23.88 -7.36 -3.98
CA ARG A 52 -25.17 -7.65 -4.62
C ARG A 52 -26.32 -7.66 -3.61
N GLY A 53 -26.13 -8.26 -2.44
CA GLY A 53 -27.13 -8.23 -1.36
C GLY A 53 -27.51 -6.81 -0.92
N ILE A 54 -26.53 -5.90 -0.82
CA ILE A 54 -26.79 -4.47 -0.56
C ILE A 54 -27.62 -3.88 -1.68
N ILE A 55 -27.17 -3.99 -2.93
CA ILE A 55 -27.86 -3.42 -4.10
C ILE A 55 -29.30 -3.94 -4.20
N THR A 56 -29.51 -5.26 -4.08
CA THR A 56 -30.84 -5.87 -4.10
C THR A 56 -31.72 -5.36 -2.97
N THR A 57 -31.18 -5.22 -1.74
CA THR A 57 -31.91 -4.65 -0.61
C THR A 57 -32.36 -3.22 -0.91
N LEU A 58 -31.46 -2.39 -1.44
CA LEU A 58 -31.75 -0.98 -1.77
C LEU A 58 -32.78 -0.86 -2.91
N GLN A 59 -32.69 -1.72 -3.93
CA GLN A 59 -33.66 -1.77 -5.03
C GLN A 59 -35.05 -2.17 -4.55
N ASN A 60 -35.15 -3.19 -3.68
CA ASN A 60 -36.43 -3.60 -3.11
C ASN A 60 -37.08 -2.47 -2.29
N ILE A 61 -36.29 -1.74 -1.51
CA ILE A 61 -36.78 -0.58 -0.75
C ILE A 61 -37.28 0.54 -1.68
N LYS A 62 -36.58 0.80 -2.79
CA LYS A 62 -37.01 1.82 -3.77
C LYS A 62 -38.30 1.46 -4.49
N GLN A 63 -38.50 0.18 -4.80
CA GLN A 63 -39.65 -0.30 -5.58
C GLN A 63 -40.90 -0.47 -4.72
N ASP A 64 -40.76 -0.75 -3.43
CA ASP A 64 -41.89 -0.89 -2.51
C ASP A 64 -42.23 0.45 -1.83
N SER A 65 -43.20 1.18 -2.38
CA SER A 65 -43.69 2.46 -1.85
C SER A 65 -44.26 2.38 -0.43
N THR A 66 -44.50 1.17 0.09
CA THR A 66 -44.94 0.97 1.48
C THR A 66 -43.80 0.93 2.48
N VAL A 67 -42.56 0.75 2.03
CA VAL A 67 -41.38 0.58 2.88
C VAL A 67 -40.66 1.91 3.03
N ASN A 68 -40.47 2.34 4.28
CA ASN A 68 -39.72 3.54 4.62
C ASN A 68 -38.46 3.18 5.40
N ILE A 69 -37.34 3.83 5.08
CA ILE A 69 -36.11 3.72 5.88
C ILE A 69 -36.27 4.61 7.11
N VAL A 70 -36.14 4.01 8.30
CA VAL A 70 -36.22 4.70 9.59
C VAL A 70 -34.83 5.10 10.07
N GLU A 71 -33.85 4.22 9.88
CA GLU A 71 -32.49 4.43 10.34
C GLU A 71 -31.51 3.67 9.44
N VAL A 72 -30.34 4.25 9.20
CA VAL A 72 -29.20 3.57 8.59
C VAL A 72 -27.96 3.78 9.46
N SER A 73 -27.36 2.68 9.92
CA SER A 73 -26.10 2.72 10.67
C SER A 73 -24.96 2.24 9.79
N PHE A 74 -23.91 3.03 9.68
CA PHE A 74 -22.65 2.62 9.08
C PHE A 74 -21.61 2.42 10.17
N CYS A 75 -21.02 1.24 10.19
CA CYS A 75 -20.00 0.91 11.16
C CYS A 75 -18.75 0.40 10.47
N GLY A 76 -17.59 0.88 10.90
CA GLY A 76 -16.29 0.41 10.40
C GLY A 76 -15.46 -0.16 11.54
N ALA A 77 -14.74 -1.24 11.26
CA ALA A 77 -13.92 -1.93 12.23
C ALA A 77 -12.50 -2.18 11.69
N ALA A 78 -11.54 -2.26 12.60
CA ALA A 78 -10.23 -2.84 12.34
C ALA A 78 -9.91 -3.97 13.31
N SER A 79 -9.01 -4.84 12.87
CA SER A 79 -8.39 -5.85 13.71
C SER A 79 -7.33 -5.20 14.62
N PRO A 80 -7.03 -5.79 15.80
CA PRO A 80 -6.17 -5.19 16.83
C PRO A 80 -4.66 -5.24 16.50
N GLU A 81 -4.25 -5.04 15.25
CA GLU A 81 -2.88 -5.32 14.82
C GLU A 81 -1.98 -4.09 14.74
N GLY A 82 -2.54 -2.94 14.34
CA GLY A 82 -1.82 -1.68 14.20
C GLY A 82 -1.84 -0.82 15.47
N SER A 83 -1.24 0.37 15.37
CA SER A 83 -1.37 1.41 16.40
C SER A 83 -2.83 1.88 16.52
N TYR A 84 -3.14 2.58 17.61
CA TYR A 84 -4.43 3.19 17.85
C TYR A 84 -4.86 4.08 16.66
N GLU A 85 -3.96 4.95 16.19
CA GLU A 85 -4.22 5.90 15.11
C GLU A 85 -4.46 5.19 13.78
N LEU A 86 -3.65 4.17 13.46
CA LEU A 86 -3.79 3.41 12.23
C LEU A 86 -5.11 2.65 12.20
N ASN A 87 -5.46 1.95 13.28
CA ASN A 87 -6.70 1.19 13.36
C ASN A 87 -7.93 2.11 13.29
N ARG A 88 -7.90 3.26 13.96
CA ARG A 88 -8.95 4.30 13.85
C ARG A 88 -9.11 4.80 12.42
N LYS A 89 -8.00 5.11 11.75
CA LYS A 89 -7.99 5.54 10.35
C LYS A 89 -8.58 4.48 9.42
N LEU A 90 -8.23 3.21 9.62
CA LEU A 90 -8.76 2.09 8.84
C LEU A 90 -10.26 1.90 9.07
N ALA A 91 -10.71 1.86 10.32
CA ALA A 91 -12.12 1.72 10.66
C ALA A 91 -12.96 2.84 10.03
N ARG A 92 -12.56 4.10 10.22
CA ARG A 92 -13.23 5.27 9.63
C ARG A 92 -13.23 5.25 8.11
N GLY A 93 -12.10 4.88 7.49
CA GLY A 93 -11.99 4.81 6.03
C GLY A 93 -12.87 3.72 5.41
N ARG A 94 -13.00 2.56 6.09
CA ARG A 94 -13.88 1.45 5.67
C ARG A 94 -15.35 1.82 5.78
N LEU A 95 -15.75 2.44 6.89
CA LEU A 95 -17.07 3.02 7.08
C LEU A 95 -17.40 3.99 5.94
N THR A 96 -16.52 4.96 5.69
CA THR A 96 -16.72 6.00 4.67
C THR A 96 -16.85 5.40 3.27
N SER A 97 -16.06 4.37 2.97
CA SER A 97 -16.10 3.69 1.67
C SER A 97 -17.40 2.93 1.47
N LEU A 98 -17.92 2.27 2.51
CA LEU A 98 -19.22 1.59 2.47
C LEU A 98 -20.37 2.59 2.36
N GLU A 99 -20.33 3.68 3.12
CA GLU A 99 -21.33 4.74 3.03
C GLU A 99 -21.39 5.34 1.62
N LYS A 100 -20.22 5.66 1.03
CA LYS A 100 -20.14 6.15 -0.34
C LYS A 100 -20.70 5.14 -1.35
N PHE A 101 -20.47 3.85 -1.13
CA PHE A 101 -21.03 2.79 -1.98
C PHE A 101 -22.56 2.77 -1.91
N VAL A 102 -23.15 2.77 -0.71
CA VAL A 102 -24.62 2.73 -0.52
C VAL A 102 -25.31 3.98 -1.07
N ARG A 103 -24.73 5.16 -0.86
CA ARG A 103 -25.30 6.44 -1.29
C ARG A 103 -25.31 6.68 -2.80
N ARG A 104 -24.55 5.90 -3.58
CA ARG A 104 -24.64 5.95 -5.05
C ARG A 104 -26.00 5.52 -5.54
N ASP A 105 -26.57 4.53 -4.86
CA ASP A 105 -27.83 3.95 -5.28
C ASP A 105 -28.99 4.70 -4.64
N ILE A 106 -28.95 5.08 -3.36
CA ILE A 106 -30.10 5.68 -2.68
C ILE A 106 -29.75 7.03 -2.01
N ASN A 107 -30.66 8.00 -2.13
CA ASN A 107 -30.55 9.25 -1.38
C ASN A 107 -31.10 9.04 0.04
N ILE A 108 -30.22 9.08 1.04
CA ILE A 108 -30.57 8.91 2.46
C ILE A 108 -30.18 10.22 3.18
N PRO A 109 -31.12 10.91 3.86
CA PRO A 109 -30.78 12.13 4.58
C PRO A 109 -29.86 11.84 5.78
N ASP A 110 -28.95 12.76 6.08
CA ASP A 110 -28.02 12.61 7.21
C ASP A 110 -28.73 12.50 8.57
N SER A 111 -29.96 13.01 8.69
CA SER A 111 -30.75 12.99 9.92
C SER A 111 -31.13 11.59 10.41
N ILE A 112 -31.06 10.57 9.54
CA ILE A 112 -31.37 9.18 9.88
C ILE A 112 -30.13 8.28 9.83
N ILE A 113 -28.93 8.87 9.73
CA ILE A 113 -27.67 8.14 9.61
C ILE A 113 -26.87 8.21 10.91
N THR A 114 -26.50 7.04 11.43
CA THR A 114 -25.51 6.91 12.51
C THR A 114 -24.20 6.38 11.95
N ARG A 115 -23.07 6.88 12.48
CA ARG A 115 -21.71 6.51 12.04
C ARG A 115 -20.91 6.05 13.26
N ASN A 116 -20.40 4.83 13.24
CA ASN A 116 -19.59 4.28 14.32
C ASN A 116 -18.31 3.65 13.76
N ASP A 117 -17.18 4.32 13.96
CA ASP A 117 -15.86 3.84 13.53
C ASP A 117 -15.09 3.12 14.64
N SER A 118 -15.79 2.28 15.42
CA SER A 118 -15.20 1.45 16.49
C SER A 118 -13.95 0.73 15.99
N TYR A 119 -12.80 1.28 16.37
CA TYR A 119 -11.56 0.93 15.72
C TYR A 119 -11.15 -0.52 15.99
N ILE A 120 -11.57 -1.11 17.11
CA ILE A 120 -11.48 -2.53 17.40
C ILE A 120 -12.79 -2.99 18.05
N PRO A 121 -13.51 -3.96 17.46
CA PRO A 121 -14.74 -4.51 18.06
C PRO A 121 -14.38 -5.54 19.14
N TRP A 122 -14.05 -5.06 20.34
CA TRP A 122 -13.61 -5.90 21.46
C TRP A 122 -14.65 -6.92 21.92
N ASP A 123 -15.93 -6.55 22.00
CA ASP A 123 -17.00 -7.49 22.35
C ASP A 123 -17.13 -8.63 21.33
N TYR A 124 -16.96 -8.34 20.04
CA TYR A 124 -16.93 -9.38 19.01
C TYR A 124 -15.71 -10.30 19.16
N LEU A 125 -14.53 -9.74 19.41
CA LEU A 125 -13.34 -10.58 19.65
C LEU A 125 -13.53 -11.48 20.88
N LYS A 126 -14.13 -10.94 21.94
CA LYS A 126 -14.49 -11.70 23.14
C LYS A 126 -15.46 -12.84 22.79
N SER A 127 -16.54 -12.57 22.06
CA SER A 127 -17.50 -13.61 21.66
C SER A 127 -16.87 -14.68 20.77
N GLN A 128 -15.94 -14.31 19.89
CA GLN A 128 -15.21 -15.28 19.07
C GLN A 128 -14.30 -16.18 19.92
N VAL A 129 -13.66 -15.63 20.96
CA VAL A 129 -12.81 -16.41 21.89
C VAL A 129 -13.67 -17.37 22.72
N GLU A 130 -14.78 -16.88 23.30
CA GLU A 130 -15.72 -17.70 24.08
C GLU A 130 -16.18 -18.94 23.29
N ASN A 131 -16.51 -18.74 22.01
CA ASN A 131 -17.01 -19.78 21.10
C ASN A 131 -15.92 -20.60 20.37
N SER A 132 -14.64 -20.44 20.72
CA SER A 132 -13.53 -21.16 20.06
C SER A 132 -13.10 -22.44 20.80
N ASP A 133 -12.00 -23.09 20.40
CA ASP A 133 -11.38 -24.20 21.16
C ASP A 133 -10.00 -23.80 21.73
N LEU A 134 -9.76 -22.49 21.93
CA LEU A 134 -8.49 -22.01 22.47
C LEU A 134 -8.26 -22.52 23.91
N GLN A 135 -7.02 -22.88 24.24
CA GLN A 135 -6.67 -23.36 25.58
C GLN A 135 -6.62 -22.22 26.60
N ASN A 136 -6.09 -21.05 26.22
CA ASN A 136 -5.94 -19.88 27.11
C ASN A 136 -7.16 -18.94 27.11
N LYS A 137 -8.38 -19.47 26.97
CA LYS A 137 -9.59 -18.65 26.85
C LYS A 137 -9.79 -17.71 28.02
N ASP A 138 -9.64 -18.22 29.24
CA ASP A 138 -9.96 -17.47 30.45
C ASP A 138 -9.00 -16.28 30.61
N GLU A 139 -7.69 -16.48 30.35
CA GLU A 139 -6.72 -15.38 30.38
C GLU A 139 -6.94 -14.37 29.26
N ILE A 140 -7.30 -14.83 28.05
CA ILE A 140 -7.64 -13.93 26.95
C ILE A 140 -8.86 -13.09 27.32
N ILE A 141 -9.93 -13.71 27.81
CA ILE A 141 -11.17 -13.03 28.21
C ILE A 141 -10.90 -12.02 29.31
N PHE A 142 -10.13 -12.41 30.34
CA PHE A 142 -9.73 -11.50 31.42
C PHE A 142 -9.03 -10.25 30.89
N ILE A 143 -8.10 -10.40 29.94
CA ILE A 143 -7.44 -9.25 29.29
C ILE A 143 -8.43 -8.42 28.46
N LEU A 144 -9.36 -9.06 27.74
CA LEU A 144 -10.33 -8.37 26.88
C LEU A 144 -11.34 -7.52 27.69
N GLU A 145 -11.64 -7.92 28.93
CA GLU A 145 -12.54 -7.22 29.85
C GLU A 145 -11.89 -6.02 30.57
N GLU A 146 -10.58 -5.85 30.46
CA GLU A 146 -9.90 -4.70 31.05
C GLU A 146 -10.38 -3.37 30.44
N GLU A 147 -10.32 -2.31 31.25
CA GLU A 147 -10.60 -0.95 30.79
C GLU A 147 -9.65 -0.53 29.68
N ALA A 148 -10.20 0.22 28.70
CA ALA A 148 -9.43 0.73 27.58
C ALA A 148 -8.37 1.74 28.07
N ARG A 149 -7.10 1.37 27.92
CA ARG A 149 -5.97 2.23 28.31
C ARG A 149 -4.95 2.29 27.18
N LEU A 150 -4.62 3.49 26.75
CA LEU A 150 -3.58 3.72 25.75
C LEU A 150 -2.20 3.81 26.41
N VAL A 151 -1.20 3.21 25.79
CA VAL A 151 0.21 3.30 26.17
C VAL A 151 1.06 3.68 24.97
N ASP A 152 2.26 4.21 25.20
CA ASP A 152 3.20 4.56 24.14
C ASP A 152 3.60 3.33 23.32
N TYR A 153 3.77 3.52 22.02
CA TYR A 153 4.04 2.44 21.09
C TYR A 153 5.10 2.80 20.05
N HIS A 154 6.30 2.22 20.16
CA HIS A 154 7.48 2.37 19.28
C HIS A 154 8.08 3.76 19.11
N HIS A 155 7.26 4.77 18.80
CA HIS A 155 7.69 6.11 18.41
C HIS A 155 6.88 7.18 19.15
N THR A 156 7.44 8.39 19.20
CA THR A 156 6.79 9.54 19.83
C THR A 156 5.50 9.88 19.09
N GLY A 157 4.39 9.98 19.82
CA GLY A 157 3.08 10.34 19.24
C GLY A 157 2.29 9.18 18.63
N THR A 158 2.72 7.93 18.84
CA THR A 158 1.93 6.74 18.48
C THR A 158 1.58 5.93 19.72
N ASN A 159 0.30 5.56 19.84
CA ASN A 159 -0.20 4.80 20.98
C ASN A 159 -0.75 3.43 20.58
N ILE A 160 -0.90 2.55 21.56
CA ILE A 160 -1.55 1.25 21.42
C ILE A 160 -2.44 0.95 22.62
N ASP A 161 -3.52 0.21 22.40
CA ASP A 161 -4.36 -0.29 23.49
C ASP A 161 -3.58 -1.34 24.31
N ASN A 162 -3.54 -1.17 25.62
CA ASN A 162 -2.78 -2.02 26.53
C ASN A 162 -3.21 -3.49 26.48
N ARG A 163 -4.47 -3.78 26.15
CA ARG A 163 -4.94 -5.16 25.95
C ARG A 163 -4.18 -5.85 24.83
N ILE A 164 -3.85 -5.12 23.76
CA ILE A 164 -3.03 -5.65 22.66
C ILE A 164 -1.63 -6.02 23.15
N VAL A 165 -1.03 -5.19 24.00
CA VAL A 165 0.31 -5.45 24.56
C VAL A 165 0.29 -6.72 25.40
N LYS A 166 -0.69 -6.87 26.29
CA LYS A 166 -0.85 -8.07 27.14
C LYS A 166 -1.11 -9.32 26.31
N LEU A 167 -2.00 -9.26 25.33
CA LEU A 167 -2.28 -10.39 24.43
C LEU A 167 -1.05 -10.80 23.60
N LYS A 168 -0.19 -9.85 23.20
CA LYS A 168 1.08 -10.13 22.50
C LYS A 168 2.12 -10.80 23.39
N GLN A 169 2.07 -10.59 24.71
CA GLN A 169 3.00 -11.18 25.68
C GLN A 169 2.57 -12.56 26.17
N LEU A 170 1.26 -12.86 26.11
CA LEU A 170 0.70 -14.11 26.61
C LEU A 170 1.24 -15.34 25.86
N ASP A 171 1.66 -16.36 26.61
CA ASP A 171 2.34 -17.58 26.13
C ASP A 171 3.42 -17.29 25.07
N ASN A 172 4.29 -16.32 25.38
CA ASN A 172 5.38 -15.87 24.49
C ASN A 172 4.91 -15.52 23.07
N GLY A 173 3.69 -14.97 22.95
CA GLY A 173 3.10 -14.53 21.68
C GLY A 173 2.40 -15.63 20.86
N LYS A 174 2.36 -16.88 21.33
CA LYS A 174 1.63 -17.96 20.63
C LYS A 174 0.13 -17.68 20.59
N VAL A 175 -0.44 -17.19 21.69
CA VAL A 175 -1.86 -16.81 21.76
C VAL A 175 -2.18 -15.75 20.70
N TRP A 176 -1.35 -14.71 20.59
CA TRP A 176 -1.51 -13.67 19.58
C TRP A 176 -1.54 -14.23 18.16
N GLN A 177 -0.64 -15.15 17.84
CA GLN A 177 -0.58 -15.79 16.53
C GLN A 177 -1.83 -16.64 16.24
N GLN A 178 -2.34 -17.35 17.24
CA GLN A 178 -3.58 -18.14 17.12
C GLN A 178 -4.79 -17.23 16.89
N MET A 179 -4.97 -16.18 17.70
CA MET A 179 -6.07 -15.22 17.57
C MET A 179 -6.05 -14.54 16.20
N ASN A 180 -4.86 -14.19 15.71
CA ASN A 180 -4.70 -13.65 14.37
C ASN A 180 -5.19 -14.60 13.28
N LYS A 181 -4.78 -15.88 13.36
CA LYS A 181 -5.18 -16.90 12.39
C LYS A 181 -6.68 -17.16 12.40
N LEU A 182 -7.30 -17.16 13.58
CA LEU A 182 -8.70 -17.56 13.75
C LEU A 182 -9.69 -16.40 13.55
N PHE A 183 -9.38 -15.19 14.04
CA PHE A 183 -10.38 -14.15 14.22
C PHE A 183 -10.08 -12.85 13.46
N PHE A 184 -8.82 -12.41 13.41
CA PHE A 184 -8.52 -11.04 12.95
C PHE A 184 -8.90 -10.79 11.49
N GLY A 185 -8.85 -11.82 10.64
CA GLY A 185 -9.33 -11.73 9.26
C GLY A 185 -10.79 -11.26 9.16
N GLN A 186 -11.66 -11.79 10.03
CA GLN A 186 -13.10 -11.50 10.04
C GLN A 186 -13.43 -10.14 10.68
N MET A 187 -12.54 -9.60 11.52
CA MET A 187 -12.70 -8.27 12.15
C MET A 187 -12.44 -7.10 11.19
N ARG A 188 -11.83 -7.35 10.03
CA ARG A 188 -11.53 -6.33 9.02
C ARG A 188 -12.76 -6.08 8.16
N ASN A 189 -13.77 -5.43 8.70
CA ASN A 189 -15.02 -5.22 7.99
C ASN A 189 -15.60 -3.81 8.19
N ALA A 190 -16.59 -3.50 7.37
CA ALA A 190 -17.58 -2.48 7.66
C ALA A 190 -18.96 -3.07 7.41
N TYR A 191 -19.96 -2.64 8.17
CA TYR A 191 -21.33 -3.09 8.01
C TYR A 191 -22.29 -1.93 7.89
N VAL A 192 -23.35 -2.16 7.10
CA VAL A 192 -24.51 -1.28 7.03
C VAL A 192 -25.68 -2.00 7.67
N VAL A 193 -26.34 -1.33 8.62
CA VAL A 193 -27.61 -1.76 9.20
C VAL A 193 -28.69 -0.83 8.67
N ILE A 194 -29.69 -1.38 8.00
CA ILE A 194 -30.84 -0.64 7.50
C ILE A 194 -32.06 -1.09 8.29
N ILE A 195 -32.69 -0.16 8.99
CA ILE A 195 -33.96 -0.39 9.68
C ILE A 195 -35.06 0.19 8.81
N THR A 196 -36.00 -0.66 8.41
CA THR A 196 -37.15 -0.28 7.59
C THR A 196 -38.47 -0.50 8.32
N TYR A 197 -39.48 0.25 7.91
CA TYR A 197 -40.84 0.18 8.42
C TYR A 197 -41.82 0.08 7.25
N LYS A 198 -42.68 -0.94 7.27
CA LYS A 198 -43.71 -1.14 6.23
C LYS A 198 -45.06 -0.56 6.66
N LYS A 199 -45.56 0.44 5.93
CA LYS A 199 -46.84 1.10 6.13
C LYS A 199 -47.99 0.23 5.58
N LYS A 200 -49.11 0.13 6.30
CA LYS A 200 -50.34 -0.49 5.78
C LYS A 200 -50.98 0.43 4.74
N MET A 201 -51.37 -0.11 3.58
CA MET A 201 -52.09 0.63 2.54
C MET A 201 -53.61 0.57 2.76
N SER A 202 -54.29 1.72 2.70
CA SER A 202 -55.72 1.85 2.36
C SER A 202 -55.82 2.26 0.88
N PRO A 203 -56.82 1.80 0.12
CA PRO A 203 -56.82 1.91 -1.34
C PRO A 203 -57.22 3.32 -1.79
N VAL A 204 -56.43 3.93 -2.68
CA VAL A 204 -56.81 5.14 -3.43
C VAL A 204 -56.45 4.94 -4.91
N GLN A 205 -57.38 5.40 -5.77
CA GLN A 205 -57.53 5.19 -7.20
C GLN A 205 -56.38 5.73 -8.09
N GLU A 206 -56.21 5.06 -9.24
CA GLU A 206 -55.21 5.33 -10.28
C GLU A 206 -55.46 6.63 -11.09
N PRO A 207 -54.39 7.22 -11.69
CA PRO A 207 -54.46 8.37 -12.59
C PRO A 207 -54.64 8.01 -14.07
N GLY A 208 -55.27 8.89 -14.85
CA GLY A 208 -55.55 8.76 -16.30
C GLY A 208 -54.42 9.26 -17.24
N ASN A 209 -54.44 8.72 -18.47
CA ASN A 209 -53.39 8.75 -19.51
C ASN A 209 -53.56 9.79 -20.66
N LEU A 210 -52.42 10.32 -21.16
CA LEU A 210 -51.85 10.56 -22.55
C LEU A 210 -52.72 11.22 -23.69
N PRO A 211 -52.20 11.70 -24.87
CA PRO A 211 -50.91 11.44 -25.63
C PRO A 211 -50.19 12.72 -26.21
N ASP A 212 -48.90 12.77 -26.59
CA ASP A 212 -48.07 12.31 -27.75
C ASP A 212 -48.37 12.91 -29.15
N THR A 213 -47.40 13.61 -29.80
CA THR A 213 -47.00 13.45 -31.24
C THR A 213 -45.76 14.29 -31.69
N THR A 214 -44.72 13.58 -32.15
CA THR A 214 -43.87 13.66 -33.38
C THR A 214 -43.03 14.87 -33.89
N ILE A 215 -41.71 14.58 -34.03
CA ILE A 215 -40.76 14.60 -35.21
C ILE A 215 -40.61 15.87 -36.09
N VAL A 216 -39.35 16.30 -36.34
CA VAL A 216 -38.64 16.44 -37.67
C VAL A 216 -37.37 17.33 -37.54
N GLU A 217 -36.24 16.83 -38.06
CA GLU A 217 -34.92 17.47 -38.34
C GLU A 217 -34.96 18.20 -39.72
N PRO A 218 -34.11 19.21 -40.05
CA PRO A 218 -32.69 18.97 -40.39
C PRO A 218 -31.67 20.13 -40.17
N GLU A 219 -30.39 19.80 -40.27
CA GLU A 219 -29.15 20.62 -40.44
C GLU A 219 -29.15 21.49 -41.74
N PRO A 220 -28.21 22.47 -42.02
CA PRO A 220 -26.72 22.36 -41.93
C PRO A 220 -25.87 23.66 -41.75
N VAL A 221 -24.52 23.49 -41.80
CA VAL A 221 -23.47 24.30 -42.52
C VAL A 221 -22.22 24.72 -41.70
N VAL A 222 -21.10 24.04 -42.01
CA VAL A 222 -19.71 24.49 -42.38
C VAL A 222 -18.94 25.51 -41.50
N ASP A 223 -17.73 25.13 -41.03
CA ASP A 223 -16.47 25.76 -41.47
C ASP A 223 -15.20 24.99 -41.07
N ILE A 224 -14.27 24.93 -42.02
CA ILE A 224 -12.99 24.21 -42.02
C ILE A 224 -11.87 25.24 -41.84
N VAL A 225 -10.89 25.00 -40.97
CA VAL A 225 -9.55 25.62 -41.12
C VAL A 225 -8.44 24.64 -40.72
N GLU A 226 -7.57 24.39 -41.68
CA GLU A 226 -6.33 23.63 -41.66
C GLU A 226 -5.16 24.64 -41.57
N VAL A 227 -4.14 24.42 -40.73
CA VAL A 227 -2.86 25.14 -40.82
C VAL A 227 -1.68 24.18 -40.61
N VAL A 228 -0.79 24.24 -41.60
CA VAL A 228 0.45 23.50 -41.89
C VAL A 228 1.60 23.92 -40.95
N PRO A 229 2.64 23.07 -40.72
CA PRO A 229 3.75 23.37 -39.82
C PRO A 229 4.86 24.17 -40.51
N ASP A 230 5.52 25.07 -39.77
CA ASP A 230 6.72 25.76 -40.22
C ASP A 230 7.97 25.39 -39.40
N THR A 231 9.09 25.40 -40.11
CA THR A 231 10.34 24.70 -39.82
C THR A 231 11.47 25.69 -39.51
N VAL A 232 12.48 25.20 -38.79
CA VAL A 232 13.89 25.68 -38.69
C VAL A 232 14.20 26.91 -37.83
N MET A 233 15.03 26.72 -36.80
CA MET A 233 16.31 27.43 -36.64
C MET A 233 17.32 26.54 -35.90
N THR A 234 18.13 25.83 -36.68
CA THR A 234 19.36 25.18 -36.24
C THR A 234 20.40 26.27 -36.00
N VAL A 235 20.94 26.38 -34.80
CA VAL A 235 22.13 27.20 -34.52
C VAL A 235 23.29 26.25 -34.31
N GLU A 236 24.27 26.28 -35.20
CA GLU A 236 25.54 25.59 -35.04
C GLU A 236 26.34 26.25 -33.90
N PRO A 237 26.74 25.51 -32.86
CA PRO A 237 27.78 25.99 -31.97
C PRO A 237 29.14 25.72 -32.62
N ILE A 238 29.89 26.81 -32.78
CA ILE A 238 31.32 26.87 -33.10
C ILE A 238 32.05 25.77 -32.33
N THR A 239 32.69 24.85 -33.06
CA THR A 239 33.46 23.76 -32.49
C THR A 239 34.85 24.29 -32.13
N PRO A 240 35.22 24.42 -30.84
CA PRO A 240 36.62 24.62 -30.51
C PRO A 240 37.37 23.34 -30.90
N GLU A 241 38.54 23.52 -31.51
CA GLU A 241 39.47 22.44 -31.86
C GLU A 241 39.89 21.73 -30.57
N ALA A 242 39.16 20.67 -30.24
CA ALA A 242 39.33 19.93 -29.00
C ALA A 242 40.62 19.10 -29.11
N GLU A 243 41.54 19.34 -28.19
CA GLU A 243 42.69 18.47 -27.94
C GLU A 243 42.26 17.01 -27.99
N GLU A 244 42.99 16.17 -28.74
CA GLU A 244 42.70 14.75 -28.93
C GLU A 244 42.77 14.01 -27.58
N TRP A 245 41.64 14.03 -26.89
CA TRP A 245 41.38 13.26 -25.71
C TRP A 245 40.53 12.05 -26.10
N THR A 246 41.00 10.85 -25.81
CA THR A 246 40.23 9.62 -25.99
C THR A 246 39.24 9.44 -24.84
N HIS A 247 37.94 9.48 -25.16
CA HIS A 247 36.89 9.13 -24.21
C HIS A 247 36.86 7.61 -24.00
N HIS A 248 36.77 7.17 -22.76
CA HIS A 248 36.54 5.76 -22.46
C HIS A 248 35.09 5.53 -22.04
N LEU A 249 34.59 4.37 -22.43
CA LEU A 249 33.39 3.75 -21.89
C LEU A 249 33.83 2.61 -20.97
N HIS A 250 33.42 2.64 -19.71
CA HIS A 250 33.69 1.56 -18.78
C HIS A 250 32.42 0.77 -18.51
N LEU A 251 32.47 -0.54 -18.73
CA LEU A 251 31.47 -1.47 -18.23
C LEU A 251 31.95 -2.05 -16.91
N LYS A 252 31.14 -1.95 -15.85
CA LYS A 252 31.54 -2.34 -14.50
C LYS A 252 30.54 -3.27 -13.83
N THR A 253 31.04 -4.00 -12.85
CA THR A 253 30.26 -4.83 -11.94
C THR A 253 30.90 -4.82 -10.54
N ASN A 254 30.08 -4.73 -9.51
CA ASN A 254 30.46 -4.65 -8.10
C ASN A 254 30.40 -6.04 -7.44
N ALA A 255 31.55 -6.51 -6.94
CA ALA A 255 31.71 -7.78 -6.26
C ALA A 255 30.94 -7.85 -4.93
N LEU A 256 30.74 -6.72 -4.22
CA LEU A 256 29.93 -6.70 -3.01
C LEU A 256 28.46 -7.01 -3.31
N GLY A 257 27.96 -6.52 -4.45
CA GLY A 257 26.63 -6.88 -4.95
C GLY A 257 26.51 -8.38 -5.22
N TRP A 258 27.53 -9.00 -5.81
CA TRP A 258 27.57 -10.46 -6.00
C TRP A 258 27.61 -11.24 -4.69
N GLY A 259 28.34 -10.77 -3.68
CA GLY A 259 28.34 -11.36 -2.34
C GLY A 259 26.95 -11.36 -1.69
N LEU A 260 26.11 -10.38 -2.02
CA LEU A 260 24.70 -10.29 -1.63
C LEU A 260 23.75 -10.94 -2.66
N ALA A 261 24.25 -11.74 -3.60
CA ALA A 261 23.55 -12.30 -4.76
C ALA A 261 22.61 -11.30 -5.48
N THR A 262 23.04 -10.03 -5.56
CA THR A 262 22.34 -8.95 -6.25
C THR A 262 23.01 -8.75 -7.61
N ALA A 263 22.22 -8.94 -8.68
CA ALA A 263 22.68 -8.66 -10.03
C ALA A 263 22.94 -7.16 -10.14
N ASN A 264 24.08 -6.79 -10.71
CA ASN A 264 24.43 -5.39 -10.86
C ASN A 264 25.35 -5.18 -12.05
N VAL A 265 25.21 -4.01 -12.65
CA VAL A 265 26.02 -3.54 -13.78
C VAL A 265 26.05 -2.03 -13.73
N ALA A 266 27.17 -1.43 -14.14
CA ALA A 266 27.27 0.01 -14.32
C ALA A 266 27.93 0.35 -15.64
N VAL A 267 27.49 1.45 -16.23
CA VAL A 267 28.17 2.07 -17.36
C VAL A 267 28.73 3.40 -16.88
N GLU A 268 30.02 3.64 -17.12
CA GLU A 268 30.63 4.96 -16.92
C GLU A 268 31.16 5.49 -18.25
N VAL A 269 30.97 6.78 -18.48
CA VAL A 269 31.48 7.51 -19.63
C VAL A 269 32.37 8.66 -19.17
N ASP A 270 33.52 8.81 -19.83
CA ASP A 270 34.33 10.02 -19.72
C ASP A 270 33.63 11.19 -20.39
N LEU A 271 33.31 12.23 -19.61
CA LEU A 271 32.69 13.44 -20.13
C LEU A 271 33.73 14.45 -20.60
N ALA A 272 34.79 14.63 -19.82
CA ALA A 272 35.92 15.51 -20.10
C ALA A 272 37.15 15.09 -19.27
N LYS A 273 38.27 15.80 -19.46
CA LYS A 273 39.39 15.80 -18.50
C LYS A 273 38.85 16.00 -17.09
N HIS A 274 39.28 15.17 -16.14
CA HIS A 274 38.82 15.15 -14.75
C HIS A 274 37.36 14.76 -14.51
N TRP A 275 36.52 14.54 -15.52
CA TRP A 275 35.08 14.36 -15.33
C TRP A 275 34.56 13.08 -15.98
N SER A 276 33.83 12.29 -15.20
CA SER A 276 33.07 11.14 -15.70
C SER A 276 31.68 11.10 -15.10
N PHE A 277 30.77 10.40 -15.76
CA PHE A 277 29.45 10.07 -15.24
C PHE A 277 29.26 8.55 -15.24
N THR A 278 28.82 7.99 -14.11
CA THR A 278 28.50 6.57 -13.98
C THR A 278 27.03 6.35 -13.65
N PHE A 279 26.47 5.28 -14.21
CA PHE A 279 25.10 4.86 -13.99
C PHE A 279 25.05 3.38 -13.56
N PRO A 280 25.13 3.10 -12.25
CA PRO A 280 24.95 1.76 -11.71
C PRO A 280 23.48 1.40 -11.57
N VAL A 281 23.17 0.14 -11.90
CA VAL A 281 21.87 -0.50 -11.70
C VAL A 281 22.08 -1.76 -10.85
N TYR A 282 21.29 -1.90 -9.79
CA TYR A 282 21.24 -3.10 -8.94
C TYR A 282 19.84 -3.70 -8.96
N TYR A 283 19.76 -5.02 -9.05
CA TYR A 283 18.50 -5.74 -9.10
C TYR A 283 18.60 -7.10 -8.39
N SER A 284 17.60 -7.39 -7.55
CA SER A 284 17.42 -8.71 -6.94
C SER A 284 15.94 -9.02 -6.79
N THR A 285 15.56 -10.28 -7.02
CA THR A 285 14.18 -10.78 -6.84
C THR A 285 14.12 -11.97 -5.88
N TRP A 286 15.23 -12.32 -5.26
CA TRP A 286 15.40 -13.61 -4.62
C TRP A 286 14.88 -13.62 -3.17
N ASN A 287 14.37 -14.79 -2.77
CA ASN A 287 14.36 -15.19 -1.38
C ASN A 287 15.61 -16.07 -1.17
N TYR A 288 16.41 -15.80 -0.15
CA TYR A 288 17.76 -16.36 -0.04
C TYR A 288 17.74 -17.60 0.85
N PHE A 289 17.70 -18.78 0.23
CA PHE A 289 17.72 -20.12 0.86
C PHE A 289 16.55 -20.43 1.83
N LYS A 290 15.94 -19.40 2.43
CA LYS A 290 14.77 -19.44 3.30
C LYS A 290 13.76 -18.40 2.82
N SER A 291 12.48 -18.71 2.91
CA SER A 291 11.39 -17.77 2.58
C SER A 291 11.35 -16.55 3.51
N SER A 292 11.99 -16.62 4.68
CA SER A 292 12.14 -15.53 5.64
C SER A 292 13.27 -14.56 5.28
N ILE A 293 14.18 -14.90 4.37
CA ILE A 293 15.24 -13.98 3.94
C ILE A 293 14.86 -13.47 2.55
N LYS A 294 14.63 -12.16 2.42
CA LYS A 294 14.15 -11.53 1.19
C LYS A 294 15.04 -10.35 0.87
N PHE A 295 15.67 -10.34 -0.31
CA PHE A 295 16.28 -9.13 -0.85
C PHE A 295 15.67 -8.95 -2.21
N ARG A 296 14.53 -8.26 -2.25
CA ARG A 296 13.86 -7.91 -3.50
C ARG A 296 14.01 -6.42 -3.69
N THR A 297 14.97 -6.03 -4.50
CA THR A 297 15.42 -4.64 -4.59
C THR A 297 15.64 -4.26 -6.04
N PHE A 298 15.37 -3.00 -6.34
CA PHE A 298 15.80 -2.34 -7.57
C PHE A 298 16.37 -1.00 -7.16
N ALA A 299 17.62 -0.71 -7.54
CA ALA A 299 18.25 0.55 -7.21
C ALA A 299 19.04 1.09 -8.40
N ILE A 300 19.00 2.42 -8.55
CA ILE A 300 19.86 3.18 -9.46
C ILE A 300 20.54 4.30 -8.66
N GLN A 301 21.77 4.62 -9.04
CA GLN A 301 22.55 5.64 -8.34
C GLN A 301 23.44 6.45 -9.30
N PRO A 302 22.85 7.28 -10.19
CA PRO A 302 23.64 8.13 -11.08
C PRO A 302 24.61 9.01 -10.30
N GLU A 303 25.87 9.02 -10.71
CA GLU A 303 26.96 9.68 -9.99
C GLU A 303 27.86 10.46 -10.96
N PHE A 304 28.03 11.76 -10.69
CA PHE A 304 29.04 12.58 -11.33
C PHE A 304 30.33 12.51 -10.52
N ARG A 305 31.46 12.34 -11.19
CA ARG A 305 32.76 12.14 -10.54
C ARG A 305 33.78 13.15 -11.06
N TYR A 306 34.54 13.70 -10.12
CA TYR A 306 35.72 14.50 -10.35
C TYR A 306 36.98 13.70 -10.00
N TRP A 307 37.88 13.54 -10.96
CA TRP A 307 39.15 12.82 -10.83
C TRP A 307 40.30 13.78 -10.59
N LEU A 308 41.23 13.44 -9.71
CA LEU A 308 42.45 14.24 -9.54
C LEU A 308 43.39 14.13 -10.75
N SER A 309 43.38 12.98 -11.43
CA SER A 309 44.12 12.78 -12.67
C SER A 309 43.36 13.43 -13.82
N MET A 310 44.10 14.06 -14.75
CA MET A 310 43.51 14.52 -16.00
C MET A 310 42.85 13.37 -16.73
N HIS A 311 43.40 12.15 -16.69
CA HIS A 311 43.03 10.91 -17.42
C HIS A 311 41.86 10.08 -16.83
N ASN A 312 41.08 10.63 -15.89
CA ASN A 312 39.97 9.92 -15.23
C ASN A 312 40.37 8.57 -14.60
N ASP A 313 41.52 8.56 -13.93
CA ASP A 313 42.07 7.39 -13.23
C ASP A 313 42.63 7.79 -11.85
N GLY A 314 42.84 6.81 -10.97
CA GLY A 314 43.30 7.05 -9.61
C GLY A 314 42.19 7.56 -8.68
N LEU A 315 42.48 8.60 -7.88
CA LEU A 315 41.55 9.12 -6.87
C LEU A 315 40.45 9.97 -7.49
N PHE A 316 39.22 9.79 -7.02
CA PHE A 316 38.07 10.62 -7.36
C PHE A 316 37.21 10.96 -6.15
N ALA A 317 36.46 12.04 -6.27
CA ALA A 317 35.30 12.36 -5.45
C ALA A 317 34.06 12.41 -6.33
N GLY A 318 32.91 11.99 -5.80
CA GLY A 318 31.66 11.96 -6.54
C GLY A 318 30.50 12.56 -5.78
N ALA A 319 29.48 12.97 -6.53
CA ALA A 319 28.17 13.37 -6.03
C ALA A 319 27.11 12.55 -6.76
N HIS A 320 26.19 11.96 -6.02
CA HIS A 320 25.20 11.05 -6.57
C HIS A 320 23.79 11.33 -6.10
N LEU A 321 22.85 10.95 -6.94
CA LEU A 321 21.45 10.77 -6.56
C LEU A 321 21.18 9.28 -6.46
N GLY A 322 20.25 8.88 -5.61
CA GLY A 322 19.87 7.48 -5.46
C GLY A 322 18.36 7.31 -5.44
N LEU A 323 17.91 6.24 -6.09
CA LEU A 323 16.53 5.77 -6.06
C LEU A 323 16.53 4.27 -5.80
N MET A 324 15.80 3.82 -4.78
CA MET A 324 15.71 2.39 -4.44
C MET A 324 14.28 1.97 -4.11
N TYR A 325 13.76 1.00 -4.84
CA TYR A 325 12.61 0.19 -4.43
C TYR A 325 13.11 -1.02 -3.65
N TYR A 326 12.41 -1.37 -2.57
CA TYR A 326 12.87 -2.44 -1.68
C TYR A 326 11.73 -3.18 -1.01
N ASN A 327 11.93 -4.48 -0.92
CA ASN A 327 11.16 -5.42 -0.11
C ASN A 327 12.18 -6.38 0.51
N PHE A 328 12.60 -6.03 1.71
CA PHE A 328 13.76 -6.56 2.38
C PHE A 328 13.39 -7.22 3.71
N ALA A 329 13.92 -8.40 3.97
CA ALA A 329 13.85 -9.08 5.25
C ALA A 329 15.15 -9.84 5.51
N ILE A 330 15.74 -9.60 6.66
CA ILE A 330 16.68 -10.56 7.28
C ILE A 330 15.86 -11.63 8.00
N ASN A 331 16.48 -12.77 8.33
CA ASN A 331 15.85 -13.97 8.91
C ASN A 331 15.20 -13.78 10.31
N GLY A 332 14.38 -12.75 10.49
CA GLY A 332 13.67 -12.40 11.70
C GLY A 332 12.20 -12.07 11.42
N ASP A 333 11.52 -11.57 12.44
CA ASP A 333 10.06 -11.45 12.45
C ASP A 333 9.49 -10.33 11.58
N TYR A 334 10.35 -9.48 11.02
CA TYR A 334 9.95 -8.28 10.30
C TYR A 334 10.53 -8.20 8.89
N ARG A 335 9.72 -7.65 8.00
CA ARG A 335 10.03 -7.35 6.60
C ARG A 335 9.71 -5.90 6.35
N TYR A 336 10.62 -5.19 5.70
CA TYR A 336 10.50 -3.78 5.37
C TYR A 336 10.26 -3.64 3.88
N GLN A 337 9.21 -2.92 3.51
CA GLN A 337 8.87 -2.73 2.10
C GLN A 337 8.48 -1.28 1.87
N ASP A 338 8.86 -0.73 0.72
CA ASP A 338 8.48 0.63 0.34
C ASP A 338 6.94 0.83 0.38
N HIS A 339 6.51 1.99 0.90
CA HIS A 339 5.10 2.22 1.21
C HIS A 339 4.23 2.15 -0.05
N ASN A 340 3.17 1.33 0.01
CA ASN A 340 2.28 1.03 -1.11
C ASN A 340 2.96 0.53 -2.40
N ARG A 341 4.22 0.05 -2.35
CA ARG A 341 5.00 -0.33 -3.55
C ARG A 341 5.23 0.82 -4.54
N ARG A 342 5.17 2.06 -4.05
CA ARG A 342 5.18 3.30 -4.86
C ARG A 342 6.03 4.41 -4.27
N SER A 343 6.62 4.20 -3.10
CA SER A 343 7.36 5.24 -2.37
C SER A 343 8.83 4.83 -2.28
N PRO A 344 9.60 4.85 -3.38
CA PRO A 344 10.99 4.47 -3.34
C PRO A 344 11.77 5.37 -2.37
N ALA A 345 12.87 4.85 -1.83
CA ALA A 345 13.85 5.69 -1.17
C ALA A 345 14.46 6.62 -2.23
N ILE A 346 14.30 7.94 -2.04
CA ILE A 346 14.88 8.95 -2.93
C ILE A 346 15.81 9.82 -2.09
N GLY A 347 17.00 10.06 -2.60
CA GLY A 347 18.03 10.80 -1.90
C GLY A 347 19.25 11.03 -2.76
N GLY A 348 20.36 11.33 -2.08
CA GLY A 348 21.64 11.54 -2.72
C GLY A 348 22.73 11.73 -1.68
N GLY A 349 23.97 11.80 -2.14
CA GLY A 349 25.12 11.84 -1.28
C GLY A 349 26.39 12.19 -2.00
N VAL A 350 27.49 11.95 -1.31
CA VAL A 350 28.85 12.13 -1.81
C VAL A 350 29.64 10.85 -1.64
N SER A 351 30.61 10.64 -2.51
CA SER A 351 31.46 9.46 -2.54
C SER A 351 32.92 9.86 -2.67
N VAL A 352 33.81 8.96 -2.24
CA VAL A 352 35.22 8.99 -2.59
C VAL A 352 35.61 7.61 -3.10
N GLY A 353 36.56 7.57 -4.03
CA GLY A 353 37.04 6.29 -4.51
C GLY A 353 38.38 6.36 -5.20
N TYR A 354 38.89 5.17 -5.52
CA TYR A 354 40.19 4.99 -6.15
C TYR A 354 40.12 3.88 -7.20
N ARG A 355 40.63 4.16 -8.39
CA ARG A 355 40.72 3.22 -9.52
C ARG A 355 42.17 2.86 -9.79
N LEU A 356 42.42 1.57 -10.05
CA LEU A 356 43.73 1.06 -10.43
C LEU A 356 43.64 0.08 -11.62
N PRO A 357 44.62 0.09 -12.54
CA PRO A 357 44.74 -0.93 -13.57
C PRO A 357 45.17 -2.27 -12.97
N ILE A 358 44.54 -3.36 -13.43
CA ILE A 358 44.88 -4.74 -13.03
C ILE A 358 45.37 -5.60 -14.20
N SER A 359 45.43 -5.02 -15.40
CA SER A 359 45.90 -5.70 -16.61
C SER A 359 47.01 -4.91 -17.29
N ARG A 360 47.92 -5.62 -17.97
CA ARG A 360 49.06 -5.00 -18.70
C ARG A 360 48.62 -4.07 -19.83
N ASN A 361 47.44 -4.28 -20.40
CA ASN A 361 46.89 -3.45 -21.48
C ASN A 361 45.95 -2.35 -20.97
N ASN A 362 45.90 -2.11 -19.65
CA ASN A 362 45.08 -1.08 -18.98
C ASN A 362 43.57 -1.15 -19.28
N ARG A 363 43.05 -2.25 -19.85
CA ARG A 363 41.62 -2.40 -20.14
C ARG A 363 40.83 -2.87 -18.93
N TRP A 364 41.39 -3.80 -18.16
CA TRP A 364 40.81 -4.21 -16.88
C TRP A 364 41.31 -3.33 -15.75
N ARG A 365 40.37 -2.79 -14.98
CA ARG A 365 40.63 -1.98 -13.80
C ARG A 365 39.78 -2.45 -12.62
N MET A 366 40.32 -2.27 -11.41
CA MET A 366 39.61 -2.45 -10.16
C MET A 366 39.35 -1.07 -9.54
N GLU A 367 38.17 -0.87 -8.95
CA GLU A 367 37.76 0.39 -8.35
C GLU A 367 37.17 0.16 -6.96
N PHE A 368 37.62 0.93 -5.99
CA PHE A 368 37.09 0.97 -4.64
C PHE A 368 36.34 2.28 -4.45
N SER A 369 35.13 2.24 -3.90
CA SER A 369 34.39 3.47 -3.57
C SER A 369 33.60 3.32 -2.29
N LEU A 370 33.55 4.39 -1.50
CA LEU A 370 32.74 4.51 -0.29
C LEU A 370 32.01 5.85 -0.33
N GLY A 371 30.72 5.86 0.00
CA GLY A 371 29.91 7.07 0.02
C GLY A 371 28.95 7.12 1.18
N ALA A 372 28.52 8.33 1.48
CA ALA A 372 27.50 8.62 2.47
C ALA A 372 26.43 9.55 1.87
N GLY A 373 25.18 9.32 2.24
CA GLY A 373 24.05 10.04 1.68
C GLY A 373 22.88 10.17 2.63
N VAL A 374 21.90 10.96 2.19
CA VAL A 374 20.67 11.26 2.92
C VAL A 374 19.48 10.89 2.04
N TYR A 375 18.55 10.08 2.60
CA TYR A 375 17.41 9.55 1.87
C TYR A 375 16.11 9.75 2.63
N SER A 376 15.07 10.15 1.91
CA SER A 376 13.70 10.08 2.40
C SER A 376 13.24 8.63 2.32
N LEU A 377 12.89 8.05 3.46
CA LEU A 377 12.35 6.69 3.55
C LEU A 377 10.89 6.76 3.97
N HIS A 378 10.02 6.15 3.17
CA HIS A 378 8.64 5.88 3.54
C HIS A 378 8.36 4.39 3.32
N TYR A 379 8.34 3.62 4.41
CA TYR A 379 8.19 2.18 4.34
C TYR A 379 7.14 1.65 5.28
N ASP A 380 6.62 0.50 4.88
CA ASP A 380 5.74 -0.35 5.64
C ASP A 380 6.54 -1.50 6.23
N LYS A 381 6.49 -1.65 7.55
CA LYS A 381 7.05 -2.79 8.26
C LYS A 381 5.96 -3.84 8.41
N PHE A 382 6.20 -5.04 7.91
CA PHE A 382 5.31 -6.17 7.97
C PHE A 382 5.88 -7.27 8.84
N HIS A 383 5.02 -8.11 9.43
CA HIS A 383 5.46 -9.40 9.94
C HIS A 383 5.96 -10.28 8.79
N ASN A 384 7.10 -10.92 8.97
CA ASN A 384 7.76 -11.72 7.96
C ASN A 384 7.25 -13.16 7.97
N THR A 385 6.10 -13.37 7.32
CA THR A 385 5.47 -14.69 7.26
C THR A 385 5.93 -15.47 6.02
N PRO A 386 6.39 -16.73 6.18
CA PRO A 386 6.69 -17.64 5.07
C PRO A 386 5.48 -18.00 4.21
N ARG A 387 4.28 -18.04 4.83
CA ARG A 387 3.08 -18.69 4.29
C ARG A 387 2.12 -17.77 3.54
N THR A 388 2.26 -16.45 3.65
CA THR A 388 1.40 -15.47 2.94
C THR A 388 2.26 -14.50 2.12
N LYS A 389 1.83 -14.15 0.91
CA LYS A 389 2.55 -13.18 0.05
C LYS A 389 2.60 -11.78 0.67
N ASP A 390 1.60 -11.44 1.47
CA ASP A 390 1.52 -10.21 2.24
C ASP A 390 1.53 -10.57 3.73
N GLY A 391 2.58 -10.09 4.42
CA GLY A 391 2.63 -10.12 5.88
C GLY A 391 1.66 -9.10 6.48
N LEU A 392 1.41 -9.19 7.78
CA LEU A 392 0.60 -8.19 8.49
C LEU A 392 1.37 -6.89 8.63
N LEU A 393 0.75 -5.75 8.29
CA LEU A 393 1.37 -4.45 8.54
C LEU A 393 1.46 -4.23 10.04
N VAL A 394 2.67 -3.98 10.51
CA VAL A 394 2.99 -3.57 11.89
C VAL A 394 2.86 -2.06 12.01
N GLU A 395 3.49 -1.34 11.10
CA GLU A 395 3.55 0.13 11.10
C GLU A 395 3.98 0.66 9.73
N SER A 396 3.57 1.90 9.43
CA SER A 396 4.09 2.69 8.31
C SER A 396 4.96 3.81 8.88
N VAL A 397 6.22 3.85 8.48
CA VAL A 397 7.25 4.76 9.02
C VAL A 397 7.69 5.71 7.93
N LYS A 398 7.68 7.01 8.24
CA LYS A 398 8.39 8.06 7.48
C LYS A 398 9.59 8.51 8.29
N LYS A 399 10.78 8.42 7.71
CA LYS A 399 12.01 8.90 8.36
C LYS A 399 13.04 9.33 7.32
N THR A 400 14.01 10.12 7.78
CA THR A 400 15.20 10.43 7.01
C THR A 400 16.32 9.48 7.42
N TYR A 401 16.88 8.76 6.45
CA TYR A 401 18.11 8.01 6.63
C TYR A 401 19.31 8.91 6.34
N TRP A 402 20.36 8.79 7.14
CA TRP A 402 21.67 9.36 6.88
C TRP A 402 22.71 8.31 7.25
N GLY A 403 23.73 8.13 6.42
CA GLY A 403 24.76 7.12 6.65
C GLY A 403 25.40 6.61 5.36
N ILE A 404 26.06 5.45 5.45
CA ILE A 404 26.73 4.80 4.33
C ILE A 404 25.69 4.28 3.34
N ASP A 405 25.70 4.82 2.13
CA ASP A 405 24.77 4.45 1.05
C ASP A 405 25.48 3.85 -0.17
N GLN A 406 26.80 3.93 -0.23
CA GLN A 406 27.62 3.35 -1.29
C GLN A 406 28.83 2.62 -0.72
N ALA A 407 29.01 1.38 -1.12
CA ALA A 407 30.24 0.62 -0.93
C ALA A 407 30.46 -0.27 -2.16
N ALA A 408 31.63 -0.17 -2.79
CA ALA A 408 31.92 -0.96 -3.98
C ALA A 408 33.36 -1.47 -4.05
N VAL A 409 33.47 -2.69 -4.54
CA VAL A 409 34.70 -3.28 -5.09
C VAL A 409 34.35 -3.68 -6.52
N SER A 410 34.61 -2.81 -7.47
CA SER A 410 34.16 -2.97 -8.85
C SER A 410 35.26 -3.45 -9.76
N PHE A 411 34.95 -4.45 -10.59
CA PHE A 411 35.75 -4.80 -11.76
C PHE A 411 35.19 -4.06 -12.96
N SER A 412 36.06 -3.45 -13.75
CA SER A 412 35.66 -2.69 -14.93
C SER A 412 36.51 -3.02 -16.14
N TYR A 413 35.88 -2.99 -17.30
CA TYR A 413 36.52 -3.09 -18.61
C TYR A 413 36.33 -1.79 -19.39
N ALA A 414 37.42 -1.21 -19.88
CA ALA A 414 37.42 0.02 -20.65
C ALA A 414 37.42 -0.24 -22.16
N PHE A 415 36.55 0.48 -22.86
CA PHE A 415 36.47 0.54 -24.32
C PHE A 415 36.85 1.94 -24.78
N ASP A 416 37.71 2.02 -25.79
CA ASP A 416 38.09 3.29 -26.41
C ASP A 416 36.94 3.77 -27.31
N LEU A 417 36.33 4.90 -26.99
CA LEU A 417 35.36 5.54 -27.87
C LEU A 417 36.12 6.32 -28.94
N LYS A 418 36.31 5.70 -30.11
CA LYS A 418 36.81 6.42 -31.28
C LYS A 418 35.74 7.41 -31.74
N ARG A 419 36.11 8.68 -31.88
CA ARG A 419 35.28 9.67 -32.55
C ARG A 419 35.06 9.19 -33.99
N LYS A 420 33.81 8.86 -34.37
CA LYS A 420 33.47 8.72 -35.80
C LYS A 420 33.68 10.12 -36.39
N GLY A 421 34.78 10.29 -37.13
CA GLY A 421 34.94 11.44 -38.00
C GLY A 421 33.73 11.51 -38.92
N GLY A 422 33.02 12.62 -38.88
CA GLY A 422 32.00 12.94 -39.87
C GLY A 422 32.65 12.91 -41.26
N ARG A 423 31.98 12.25 -42.20
CA ARG A 423 32.17 12.49 -43.63
C ARG A 423 31.12 13.47 -44.08
#